data_AF-A0A7W0ZYS6-F1
#
_entry.id   AF-A0A7W0ZYS6-F1
#
_cell.length_a   1.000
_cell.length_b   1.000
_cell.length_c   1.000
_cell.angle_alpha   90.00
_cell.angle_beta   90.00
_cell.angle_gamma   90.00
#
_symmetry.space_group_name_H-M   'P 1'
#
loop_
_entity.id
_entity.type
_entity.pdbx_description
1 polymer ?
#
loop_
_entity_poly.entity_id
_entity_poly.type
_entity_poly.pdbx_seq_one_letter_code
_entity_poly.pdbx_strand_id
1 'polypeptide(L)' 'IVTRAGEGTKIILTGDPYQIDHPYLDSSNNGLTTVAERFKNEMIAGHVILTKGERSALAELATQIL' A
#
# COMPACT_ATOMS: atom_id res chain seq x y z
N ILE A 1 4.48 -2.38 -14.83
CA ILE A 1 3.30 -3.27 -14.78
C ILE A 1 2.05 -2.51 -15.20
N VAL A 2 1.70 -1.39 -14.55
CA VAL A 2 0.53 -0.56 -14.91
C VAL A 2 0.49 -0.18 -16.39
N THR A 3 1.62 0.22 -16.97
CA THR A 3 1.74 0.60 -18.40
C THR A 3 1.61 -0.55 -19.40
N ARG A 4 1.49 -1.80 -18.93
CA ARG A 4 1.42 -3.02 -19.76
C ARG A 4 0.17 -3.84 -19.48
N ALA A 5 -0.81 -3.29 -18.76
CA ALA A 5 -2.08 -3.95 -18.49
C ALA A 5 -2.93 -4.05 -19.76
N GLY A 6 -3.44 -5.24 -20.05
CA GLY A 6 -4.38 -5.45 -21.15
C GLY A 6 -5.81 -5.07 -20.77
N GLU A 7 -6.69 -5.01 -21.76
CA GLU A 7 -8.13 -4.77 -21.56
C GLU A 7 -8.74 -5.75 -20.54
N GLY A 8 -9.67 -5.26 -19.72
CA GLY A 8 -10.33 -6.06 -18.68
C GLY A 8 -9.49 -6.36 -17.43
N THR A 9 -8.20 -5.98 -17.41
CA THR A 9 -7.33 -6.21 -16.25
C THR A 9 -7.66 -5.25 -15.12
N LYS A 10 -7.75 -5.77 -13.89
CA LYS A 10 -7.75 -4.97 -12.66
C LYS A 10 -6.42 -5.15 -11.96
N ILE A 11 -5.79 -4.04 -11.57
CA ILE A 11 -4.56 -4.04 -10.77
C ILE A 11 -4.93 -3.57 -9.37
N ILE A 12 -4.51 -4.32 -8.36
CA ILE A 12 -4.66 -3.96 -6.95
C ILE A 12 -3.25 -3.91 -6.36
N LEU A 13 -2.85 -2.72 -5.91
CA LEU A 13 -1.60 -2.52 -5.19
C LEU A 13 -1.92 -2.44 -3.70
N THR A 14 -1.23 -3.24 -2.88
CA THR A 14 -1.41 -3.27 -1.43
C THR A 14 -0.05 -3.28 -0.75
N GLY A 15 0.00 -2.74 0.45
CA GLY A 15 1.18 -2.70 1.30
C GLY A 15 1.08 -1.57 2.31
N ASP A 16 2.09 -1.47 3.16
CA ASP A 16 2.21 -0.40 4.15
C ASP A 16 3.16 0.68 3.62
N PRO A 17 2.70 1.91 3.35
CA PRO A 17 3.57 2.99 2.89
C PRO A 17 4.61 3.40 3.95
N TYR A 18 4.45 2.99 5.21
CA TYR A 18 5.39 3.27 6.29
C TYR A 18 6.41 2.15 6.52
N GLN A 19 6.25 1.00 5.87
CA GLN A 19 7.25 -0.07 5.93
C GLN A 19 8.40 0.24 4.97
N ILE A 20 9.44 0.90 5.50
CA ILE A 20 10.62 1.32 4.75
C ILE A 20 11.81 0.44 5.12
N ASP A 21 12.31 -0.31 4.15
CA ASP A 21 13.45 -1.21 4.27
C ASP A 21 14.67 -0.76 3.43
N HIS A 22 14.54 0.31 2.64
CA HIS A 22 15.59 0.82 1.76
C HIS A 22 16.04 2.24 2.12
N PRO A 23 17.35 2.53 2.24
CA PRO A 23 17.87 3.85 2.65
C PRO A 23 17.52 5.04 1.75
N TYR A 24 17.01 4.82 0.54
CA TYR A 24 16.66 5.89 -0.41
C TYR A 24 15.16 6.07 -0.57
N LEU A 25 14.36 5.28 0.14
CA LEU A 25 12.90 5.34 0.09
C LEU A 25 12.37 5.91 1.41
N ASP A 26 11.25 6.59 1.31
CA ASP A 26 10.47 7.04 2.45
C ASP A 26 8.97 6.84 2.17
N SER A 27 8.14 7.21 3.15
CA SER A 27 6.69 7.06 3.04
C SER A 27 6.04 7.95 1.98
N SER A 28 6.74 9.00 1.52
CA SER A 28 6.25 9.95 0.52
C SER A 28 6.67 9.57 -0.91
N ASN A 29 7.77 8.83 -1.08
CA ASN A 29 8.38 8.58 -2.38
C ASN A 29 8.44 7.09 -2.80
N ASN A 30 7.92 6.18 -1.97
CA ASN A 30 7.81 4.78 -2.35
C ASN A 30 6.83 4.53 -3.51
N GLY A 31 6.84 3.32 -4.05
CA GLY A 31 6.02 2.95 -5.20
C GLY A 31 4.50 3.04 -4.95
N LEU A 32 4.01 2.72 -3.75
CA LEU A 32 2.58 2.80 -3.41
C LEU A 32 2.12 4.26 -3.38
N THR A 33 2.84 5.12 -2.64
CA THR A 33 2.50 6.54 -2.51
C THR A 33 2.62 7.25 -3.86
N THR A 34 3.65 6.93 -4.65
CA THR A 34 3.84 7.51 -5.99
C THR A 34 2.69 7.17 -6.93
N VAL A 35 2.22 5.93 -6.95
CA VAL A 35 1.09 5.53 -7.80
C VAL A 35 -0.20 6.16 -7.31
N ALA A 36 -0.48 6.11 -6.01
CA ALA A 36 -1.67 6.72 -5.42
C ALA A 36 -1.76 8.22 -5.75
N GLU A 37 -0.67 8.97 -5.55
CA GLU A 37 -0.63 10.41 -5.79
C GLU A 37 -0.81 10.77 -7.27
N ARG A 38 -0.19 10.00 -8.19
CA ARG A 38 -0.31 10.24 -9.64
C ARG A 38 -1.70 9.89 -10.19
N PHE A 39 -2.38 8.91 -9.61
CA PHE A 39 -3.67 8.42 -10.10
C PHE A 39 -4.88 8.96 -9.33
N LYS A 40 -4.71 9.73 -8.25
CA LYS A 40 -5.83 10.17 -7.39
C LYS A 40 -6.93 10.97 -8.09
N ASN A 41 -6.61 11.61 -9.22
CA ASN A 41 -7.55 12.41 -10.00
C ASN A 41 -8.10 11.65 -11.23
N GLU A 42 -7.66 10.41 -11.46
CA GLU A 42 -8.11 9.60 -12.58
C GLU A 42 -9.39 8.84 -12.22
N MET A 43 -10.45 8.98 -13.03
CA MET A 43 -11.76 8.36 -12.75
C MET A 43 -11.72 6.83 -12.67
N ILE A 44 -10.73 6.20 -13.29
CA ILE A 44 -10.55 4.74 -13.30
C ILE A 44 -9.86 4.20 -12.06
N ALA A 45 -9.33 5.08 -11.21
CA ALA A 45 -8.55 4.72 -10.04
C ALA A 45 -9.32 5.01 -8.75
N GLY A 46 -9.06 4.17 -7.75
CA GLY A 46 -9.52 4.38 -6.38
C GLY A 46 -8.42 3.99 -5.42
N HIS A 47 -8.30 4.72 -4.31
CA HIS A 47 -7.38 4.40 -3.23
C HIS A 47 -8.14 4.37 -1.92
N VAL A 48 -7.76 3.43 -1.06
CA VAL A 48 -8.34 3.26 0.28
C VAL A 48 -7.19 3.13 1.25
N ILE A 49 -7.23 3.91 2.33
CA ILE A 49 -6.29 3.79 3.44
C ILE A 49 -6.98 2.99 4.54
N LEU A 50 -6.42 1.84 4.89
CA LEU A 50 -6.85 1.06 6.04
C LEU A 50 -6.15 1.62 7.28
N THR A 51 -6.91 2.27 8.16
CA THR A 51 -6.37 2.93 9.36
C THR A 51 -6.24 2.00 10.56
N LYS A 52 -6.83 0.81 10.49
CA LYS A 52 -6.79 -0.21 11.54
C LYS A 52 -6.50 -1.58 10.92
N GLY A 53 -5.50 -2.27 11.49
CA GLY A 53 -5.27 -3.68 11.25
C GLY A 53 -6.01 -4.53 12.26
N GLU A 54 -6.54 -5.66 11.84
CA GLU A 54 -7.06 -6.67 12.76
C GLU A 54 -5.94 -7.67 13.08
N ARG A 55 -5.84 -8.04 14.35
CA ARG A 55 -4.85 -9.01 14.85
C ARG A 55 -5.57 -10.11 15.60
N SER A 56 -5.05 -11.33 15.48
CA SER A 56 -5.50 -12.42 16.35
C SER A 56 -5.00 -12.20 17.77
N ALA A 57 -5.66 -12.80 18.77
CA ALA A 57 -5.22 -12.73 20.16
C ALA A 57 -3.76 -13.16 20.34
N LEU A 58 -3.28 -14.13 19.55
CA LEU A 58 -1.88 -14.55 19.56
C LEU A 58 -0.92 -13.44 19.07
N ALA A 59 -1.26 -12.78 17.95
CA ALA A 59 -0.43 -11.71 17.38
C ALA A 59 -0.40 -10.46 18.28
N GLU A 60 -1.52 -10.17 18.94
CA GLU A 60 -1.62 -9.11 19.95
C GLU A 60 -0.70 -9.41 21.14
N LEU A 61 -0.77 -10.64 21.69
CA LEU A 61 0.10 -11.07 22.78
C LEU A 61 1.58 -11.01 22.39
N ALA A 62 1.94 -11.46 21.19
CA ALA A 62 3.33 -11.42 20.71
C ALA A 62 3.89 -9.99 20.67
N THR A 63 3.08 -8.99 20.28
CA THR A 63 3.50 -7.57 20.25
C THR A 63 3.78 -6.99 21.64
N GLN A 64 3.17 -7.55 22.69
CA GLN A 64 3.36 -7.07 24.06
C GLN A 64 4.60 -7.68 24.73
N ILE A 65 5.01 -8.86 24.29
CA ILE A 65 6.07 -9.65 24.92
C ILE A 65 7.41 -9.54 24.16
N LEU A 66 7.38 -9.26 22.85
CA LEU A 66 8.54 -9.13 21.97
C LEU A 66 8.71 -7.67 21.51
#